data_AF-A0A067KGA3-F1
#
_entry.id   AF-A0A067KGA3-F1
#
_cell.length_a   1.000
_cell.length_b   1.000
_cell.length_c   1.000
_cell.angle_alpha   90.00
_cell.angle_beta   90.00
_cell.angle_gamma   90.00
#
_symmetry.space_group_name_H-M   'P 1'
#
loop_
_entity.id
_entity.type
_entity.pdbx_description
1 polymer ?
#
loop_
_entity_poly.entity_id
_entity_poly.type
_entity_poly.pdbx_seq_one_letter_code
_entity_poly.pdbx_strand_id
1 'polypeptide(L)'
;MDWVPYIPLENRDSQVDRLKSQIFILSCTQRRTALRHLKIDRIKKYEYCLPYFYHPFKQDELEQSTEVQIIFPAEPKPVFCEFDWELDELEEFTDKLIEEEELSADQKDAFKEFVKEKVREAKKANREARESRKKTLEAMSEETKKAYENMRFYKFYPVQTPDTPDISNVKAPFINRYYGKAHEVL
;
A
#
# COMPACT_ATOMS: atom_id res chain seq x y z
N MET A 1 -15.88 5.05 -6.72
CA MET A 1 -15.64 3.71 -7.27
C MET A 1 -16.30 2.75 -6.33
N ASP A 2 -16.97 1.73 -6.85
CA ASP A 2 -17.62 0.73 -6.02
C ASP A 2 -17.64 -0.63 -6.73
N TRP A 3 -17.73 -1.71 -5.96
CA TRP A 3 -17.87 -3.07 -6.48
C TRP A 3 -19.33 -3.31 -6.84
N VAL A 4 -19.64 -3.19 -8.14
CA VAL A 4 -20.99 -3.42 -8.65
C VAL A 4 -21.12 -4.85 -9.20
N PRO A 5 -22.27 -5.51 -9.04
CA PRO A 5 -22.48 -6.84 -9.62
C PRO A 5 -22.35 -6.78 -11.15
N TYR A 6 -21.63 -7.74 -11.73
CA TYR A 6 -21.59 -7.90 -13.17
C TYR A 6 -22.94 -8.39 -13.68
N ILE A 7 -23.52 -7.65 -14.62
CA ILE A 7 -24.77 -8.02 -15.28
C ILE A 7 -24.44 -8.58 -16.67
N PRO A 8 -24.66 -9.89 -16.91
CA PRO A 8 -24.51 -10.50 -18.22
C PRO A 8 -25.31 -9.74 -19.28
N LEU A 9 -24.78 -9.65 -20.50
CA LEU A 9 -25.40 -8.90 -21.60
C LEU A 9 -26.88 -9.26 -21.81
N GLU A 10 -27.21 -10.55 -21.69
CA GLU A 10 -28.56 -11.09 -21.84
C GLU A 10 -29.55 -10.58 -20.78
N ASN A 11 -29.06 -10.21 -19.60
CA ASN A 11 -29.88 -9.85 -18.44
C ASN A 11 -29.87 -8.35 -18.15
N ARG A 12 -29.31 -7.51 -19.02
CA ARG A 12 -29.18 -6.06 -18.77
C ARG A 12 -30.51 -5.31 -18.69
N ASP A 13 -31.57 -5.90 -19.24
CA ASP A 13 -32.93 -5.35 -19.18
C ASP A 13 -33.71 -5.82 -17.94
N SER A 14 -33.14 -6.73 -17.13
CA SER A 14 -33.78 -7.27 -15.94
C SER A 14 -33.56 -6.41 -14.68
N GLN A 15 -34.45 -6.52 -13.69
CA GLN A 15 -34.32 -5.80 -12.43
C GLN A 15 -33.08 -6.28 -11.66
N VAL A 16 -32.06 -5.42 -11.63
CA VAL A 16 -30.73 -5.66 -11.06
C VAL A 16 -30.78 -6.15 -9.60
N ASP A 17 -31.74 -5.66 -8.81
CA ASP A 17 -31.86 -5.95 -7.38
C ASP A 17 -32.17 -7.41 -7.05
N ARG A 18 -32.62 -8.21 -8.03
CA ARG A 18 -32.98 -9.63 -7.84
C ARG A 18 -31.89 -10.59 -8.31
N LEU A 19 -30.81 -10.09 -8.92
CA LEU A 19 -29.74 -10.92 -9.47
C LEU A 19 -28.72 -11.28 -8.39
N LYS A 20 -28.70 -12.57 -7.99
CA LYS A 20 -27.59 -13.13 -7.19
C LYS A 20 -26.34 -13.23 -8.07
N SER A 21 -25.48 -12.22 -7.99
CA SER A 21 -24.25 -12.14 -8.79
C SER A 21 -23.06 -12.67 -7.99
N GLN A 22 -22.24 -13.51 -8.62
CA GLN A 22 -20.99 -14.01 -8.04
C GLN A 22 -19.77 -13.19 -8.52
N ILE A 23 -19.94 -12.44 -9.61
CA ILE A 23 -18.89 -11.63 -10.22
C ILE A 23 -19.20 -10.16 -9.94
N PHE A 24 -18.19 -9.42 -9.50
CA PHE A 24 -18.26 -8.00 -9.23
C PHE A 24 -17.19 -7.27 -10.03
N ILE A 25 -17.50 -6.06 -10.46
CA ILE A 25 -16.61 -5.19 -11.23
C ILE A 25 -16.48 -3.87 -10.49
N LEU A 26 -15.25 -3.39 -10.35
CA LEU A 26 -15.01 -2.06 -9.81
C LEU A 26 -15.42 -1.02 -10.87
N SER A 27 -16.46 -0.25 -10.58
CA SER A 27 -17.01 0.73 -11.52
C SER A 27 -17.16 2.12 -10.89
N CYS A 28 -17.18 3.15 -11.74
CA CYS A 28 -17.53 4.49 -11.32
C CYS A 28 -19.06 4.62 -11.23
N THR A 29 -19.57 4.76 -10.00
CA THR A 29 -21.01 4.92 -9.72
C THR A 29 -21.52 6.34 -10.01
N GLN A 30 -20.66 7.28 -10.38
CA GLN A 30 -21.08 8.64 -10.72
C GLN A 30 -21.63 8.74 -12.14
N ARG A 31 -22.64 9.58 -12.33
CA ARG A 31 -23.18 9.90 -13.65
C ARG A 31 -22.13 10.59 -14.51
N ARG A 32 -22.07 10.24 -15.79
CA ARG A 32 -21.14 10.84 -16.78
C ARG A 32 -21.20 12.37 -16.82
N THR A 33 -22.38 12.96 -16.63
CA THR A 33 -22.54 14.43 -16.59
C THR A 33 -21.86 15.06 -15.37
N ALA A 34 -21.90 14.41 -14.21
CA ALA A 34 -21.20 14.87 -13.02
C ALA A 34 -19.68 14.78 -13.18
N LEU A 35 -19.19 13.78 -13.93
CA LEU A 35 -17.75 13.62 -14.22
C LEU A 35 -17.19 14.75 -15.09
N ARG A 36 -17.97 15.29 -16.03
CA ARG A 36 -17.53 16.36 -16.96
C ARG A 36 -17.23 17.69 -16.27
N HIS A 37 -17.84 17.95 -15.12
CA HIS A 37 -17.69 19.20 -14.38
C HIS A 37 -16.87 19.02 -13.09
N LEU A 38 -16.09 17.94 -12.98
CA LEU A 38 -15.22 17.73 -11.83
C LEU A 38 -14.10 18.78 -11.83
N LYS A 39 -13.86 19.37 -10.66
CA LYS A 39 -12.62 20.13 -10.40
C LYS A 39 -11.41 19.19 -10.52
N ILE A 40 -10.28 19.73 -10.95
CA ILE A 40 -9.04 18.99 -11.19
C ILE A 40 -8.65 18.10 -9.99
N ASP A 41 -8.71 18.62 -8.77
CA ASP A 41 -8.40 17.85 -7.55
C ASP A 41 -9.26 16.59 -7.39
N ARG A 42 -10.51 16.67 -7.85
CA ARG A 42 -11.45 15.55 -7.78
C ARG A 42 -11.20 14.56 -8.91
N ILE A 43 -10.77 15.01 -10.08
CA ILE A 43 -10.32 14.15 -11.19
C ILE A 43 -9.10 13.33 -10.76
N LYS A 44 -8.13 13.95 -10.10
CA LYS A 44 -6.94 13.26 -9.58
C LYS A 44 -7.29 12.10 -8.65
N LYS A 45 -8.35 12.22 -7.83
CA LYS A 45 -8.82 11.10 -7.01
C LYS A 45 -9.24 9.88 -7.83
N TYR A 46 -9.79 10.06 -9.03
CA TYR A 46 -10.16 8.95 -9.91
C TYR A 46 -8.98 8.41 -10.73
N GLU A 47 -8.04 9.26 -11.14
CA GLU A 47 -6.83 8.82 -11.85
C GLU A 47 -5.99 7.85 -11.01
N TYR A 48 -5.92 8.06 -9.69
CA TYR A 48 -5.17 7.19 -8.76
C TYR A 48 -6.04 6.15 -8.04
N CYS A 49 -7.29 5.93 -8.46
CA CYS A 49 -8.12 4.84 -7.94
C CYS A 49 -7.66 3.48 -8.48
N LEU A 50 -6.49 3.02 -8.04
CA LEU A 50 -6.11 1.63 -8.17
C LEU A 50 -6.68 0.87 -6.98
N PRO A 51 -7.44 -0.22 -7.18
CA PRO A 51 -7.79 -1.07 -6.07
C PRO A 51 -6.47 -1.56 -5.42
N TYR A 52 -6.45 -1.63 -4.09
CA TYR A 52 -5.36 -2.20 -3.32
C TYR A 52 -5.91 -3.44 -2.62
N PHE A 53 -5.24 -4.56 -2.78
CA PHE A 53 -5.59 -5.79 -2.09
C PHE A 53 -4.57 -6.08 -1.00
N TYR A 54 -4.99 -5.93 0.24
CA TYR A 54 -4.19 -6.33 1.39
C TYR A 54 -4.35 -7.84 1.60
N HIS A 55 -3.24 -8.58 1.57
CA HIS A 55 -3.24 -10.01 1.84
C HIS A 55 -2.72 -10.26 3.26
N PRO A 56 -3.59 -10.62 4.24
CA PRO A 56 -3.21 -10.64 5.65
C PRO A 56 -2.09 -11.62 6.02
N PHE A 57 -1.81 -12.62 5.18
CA PHE A 57 -0.74 -13.59 5.40
C PHE A 57 0.60 -13.15 4.81
N LYS A 58 0.59 -12.26 3.81
CA LYS A 58 1.82 -11.66 3.29
C LYS A 58 2.27 -10.59 4.26
N GLN A 59 3.56 -10.56 4.53
CA GLN A 59 4.18 -9.51 5.32
C GLN A 59 4.71 -8.48 4.34
N ASP A 60 4.16 -7.27 4.36
CA ASP A 60 4.70 -6.20 3.52
C ASP A 60 6.02 -5.74 4.15
N GLU A 61 7.06 -5.53 3.32
CA GLU A 61 8.38 -5.06 3.78
C GLU A 61 8.28 -3.73 4.55
N LEU A 62 7.28 -2.90 4.22
CA LEU A 62 6.98 -1.64 4.89
C LEU A 62 6.45 -1.80 6.32
N GLU A 63 5.95 -2.99 6.70
CA GLU A 63 5.40 -3.26 8.04
C GLU A 63 6.49 -3.51 9.10
N GLN A 64 7.75 -3.57 8.69
CA GLN A 64 8.91 -3.69 9.59
C GLN A 64 9.90 -2.54 9.41
N SER A 65 9.44 -1.33 9.11
CA SER A 65 10.35 -0.18 9.01
C SER A 65 11.24 -0.09 10.26
N THR A 66 12.54 -0.17 10.03
CA THR A 66 13.62 0.02 11.02
C THR A 66 14.07 1.48 11.08
N GLU A 67 13.60 2.26 10.11
CA GLU A 67 13.80 3.67 9.98
C GLU A 67 12.80 4.46 10.81
N VAL A 68 13.32 5.45 11.54
CA VAL A 68 12.56 6.40 12.35
C VAL A 68 12.80 7.79 11.83
N GLN A 69 11.71 8.51 11.57
CA GLN A 69 11.78 9.94 11.32
C GLN A 69 11.95 10.69 12.64
N ILE A 70 13.06 11.40 12.76
CA ILE A 70 13.46 12.15 13.94
C ILE A 70 13.25 13.63 13.66
N ILE A 71 12.47 14.27 14.53
CA ILE A 71 12.27 15.71 14.56
C ILE A 71 12.72 16.19 15.94
N PHE A 72 13.99 16.59 16.05
CA PHE A 72 14.57 17.01 17.32
C PHE A 72 14.51 18.55 17.42
N PRO A 73 13.91 19.11 18.49
CA PRO A 73 13.74 20.56 18.65
C PRO A 73 15.04 21.23 19.15
N ALA A 74 16.10 21.22 18.34
CA ALA A 74 17.32 21.98 18.59
C ALA A 74 17.13 23.48 18.28
N GLU A 75 17.95 24.32 18.92
CA GLU A 75 18.11 25.74 18.58
C GLU A 75 19.42 25.92 17.81
N PRO A 76 19.47 26.77 16.75
CA PRO A 76 18.43 27.70 16.28
C PRO A 76 17.38 27.09 15.33
N LYS A 77 17.59 25.86 14.84
CA LYS A 77 16.65 25.15 13.95
C LYS A 77 16.49 23.70 14.37
N PRO A 78 15.27 23.12 14.26
CA PRO A 78 15.07 21.70 14.50
C PRO A 78 15.89 20.84 13.55
N VAL A 79 16.44 19.74 14.06
CA VAL A 79 17.12 18.72 13.25
C VAL A 79 16.07 17.76 12.72
N PHE A 80 16.02 17.60 11.40
CA PHE A 80 15.16 16.64 10.72
C PHE A 80 16.05 15.58 10.06
N CYS A 81 15.96 14.34 10.52
CA CYS A 81 16.76 13.25 9.98
C CYS A 81 16.02 11.91 10.06
N GLU A 82 16.49 10.95 9.29
CA GLU A 82 16.00 9.58 9.30
C GLU A 82 17.10 8.70 9.90
N PHE A 83 16.75 7.88 10.88
CA PHE A 83 17.68 6.99 11.57
C PHE A 83 17.18 5.56 11.48
N ASP A 84 17.98 4.69 10.88
CA ASP A 84 17.72 3.26 10.80
C ASP A 84 18.48 2.52 11.91
N TRP A 85 17.77 1.96 12.89
CA TRP A 85 18.44 1.28 14.00
C TRP A 85 19.10 -0.06 13.64
N GLU A 86 18.89 -0.60 12.44
CA GLU A 86 19.57 -1.80 11.94
C GLU A 86 20.80 -1.47 11.09
N LEU A 87 20.77 -0.33 10.37
CA LEU A 87 21.84 0.06 9.44
C LEU A 87 22.77 1.14 9.99
N ASP A 88 22.25 2.02 10.86
CA ASP A 88 23.00 3.15 11.40
C ASP A 88 23.54 2.87 12.81
N GLU A 89 24.81 3.19 13.00
CA GLU A 89 25.41 3.24 14.32
C GLU A 89 25.19 4.61 14.94
N LEU A 90 24.56 4.64 16.13
CA LEU A 90 24.14 5.89 16.77
C LEU A 90 25.31 6.86 17.02
N GLU A 91 26.50 6.34 17.31
CA GLU A 91 27.67 7.21 17.55
C GLU A 91 28.13 7.88 16.26
N GLU A 92 28.40 7.09 15.23
CA GLU A 92 28.80 7.60 13.91
C GLU A 92 27.76 8.55 13.32
N PHE A 93 26.47 8.23 13.48
CA PHE A 93 25.38 9.08 13.02
C PHE A 93 25.39 10.44 13.70
N THR A 94 25.54 10.48 15.03
CA THR A 94 25.61 11.76 15.75
C THR A 94 26.87 12.54 15.47
N ASP A 95 28.00 11.87 15.24
CA ASP A 95 29.26 12.54 14.93
C ASP A 95 29.20 13.20 13.56
N LYS A 96 28.60 12.54 12.56
CA LYS A 96 28.34 13.14 11.23
C LYS A 96 27.46 14.39 11.33
N LEU A 97 26.38 14.36 12.11
CA LEU A 97 25.51 15.53 12.30
C LEU A 97 26.22 16.72 12.98
N ILE A 98 27.23 16.44 13.82
CA ILE A 98 28.06 17.48 14.45
C ILE A 98 29.09 18.02 13.45
N GLU A 99 29.72 17.15 12.65
CA GLU A 99 30.65 17.55 11.57
C GLU A 99 29.97 18.42 10.52
N GLU A 100 28.69 18.16 10.23
CA GLU A 100 27.86 18.92 9.30
C GLU A 100 27.28 20.22 9.90
N GLU A 101 27.62 20.54 11.16
CA GLU A 101 27.11 21.69 11.92
C GLU A 101 25.58 21.73 12.08
N GLU A 102 24.89 20.60 11.88
CA GLU A 102 23.44 20.47 12.09
C GLU A 102 23.07 20.31 13.57
N LEU A 103 23.96 19.68 14.34
CA LEU A 103 23.81 19.46 15.78
C LEU A 103 24.99 20.07 16.55
N SER A 104 24.71 20.83 17.62
CA SER A 104 25.75 21.29 18.53
C SER A 104 26.32 20.14 19.35
N ALA A 105 27.63 20.13 19.58
CA ALA A 105 28.29 19.16 20.46
C ALA A 105 27.70 19.14 21.88
N ASP A 106 27.22 20.29 22.37
CA ASP A 106 26.58 20.42 23.68
C ASP A 106 25.24 19.67 23.78
N GLN A 107 24.58 19.45 22.63
CA GLN A 107 23.28 18.78 22.54
C GLN A 107 23.42 17.30 22.16
N LYS A 108 24.64 16.80 21.97
CA LYS A 108 24.93 15.41 21.54
C LYS A 108 24.24 14.38 22.42
N ASP A 109 24.40 14.48 23.73
CA ASP A 109 23.84 13.49 24.66
C ASP A 109 22.31 13.55 24.69
N ALA A 110 21.73 14.75 24.69
CA ALA A 110 20.28 14.95 24.64
C ALA A 110 19.67 14.38 23.34
N PHE A 111 20.34 14.59 22.21
CA PHE A 111 19.93 14.03 20.92
C PHE A 111 20.02 12.50 20.92
N LYS A 112 21.12 11.91 21.43
CA LYS A 112 21.26 10.45 21.56
C LYS A 112 20.15 9.85 22.42
N GLU A 113 19.78 10.48 23.53
CA GLU A 113 18.66 10.03 24.36
C GLU A 113 17.32 10.13 23.62
N PHE A 114 17.08 11.22 22.90
CA PHE A 114 15.87 11.40 22.10
C PHE A 114 15.74 10.34 20.99
N VAL A 115 16.83 10.05 20.26
CA VAL A 115 16.86 8.98 19.25
C VAL A 115 16.53 7.64 19.87
N LYS A 116 17.15 7.30 21.02
CA LYS A 116 16.88 6.05 21.74
C LYS A 116 15.42 5.93 22.17
N GLU A 117 14.82 7.02 22.64
CA GLU A 117 13.40 7.06 23.01
C GLU A 117 12.51 6.81 21.78
N LYS A 118 12.75 7.53 20.68
CA LYS A 118 11.98 7.38 19.43
C LYS A 118 12.10 5.98 18.84
N VAL A 119 13.30 5.40 18.85
CA VAL A 119 13.55 4.00 18.46
C VAL A 119 12.77 3.04 19.37
N ARG A 120 12.71 3.29 20.68
CA ARG A 120 11.96 2.46 21.62
C ARG A 120 10.45 2.54 21.39
N GLU A 121 9.92 3.74 21.13
CA GLU A 121 8.52 3.95 20.77
C GLU A 121 8.18 3.20 19.47
N ALA A 122 8.99 3.35 18.42
CA ALA A 122 8.80 2.68 17.15
C ALA A 122 8.88 1.14 17.29
N LYS A 123 9.85 0.61 18.04
CA LYS A 123 9.94 -0.84 18.33
C LYS A 123 8.70 -1.34 19.08
N LYS A 124 8.16 -0.56 20.01
CA LYS A 124 6.92 -0.90 20.73
C LYS A 124 5.72 -0.90 19.79
N ALA A 125 5.56 0.13 18.96
CA ALA A 125 4.50 0.21 17.96
C ALA A 125 4.56 -0.97 16.96
N ASN A 126 5.76 -1.30 16.47
CA ASN A 126 5.97 -2.45 15.60
C ASN A 126 5.57 -3.77 16.27
N ARG A 127 5.87 -3.94 17.57
CA ARG A 127 5.43 -5.12 18.34
C ARG A 127 3.92 -5.18 18.49
N GLU A 128 3.27 -4.07 18.85
CA GLU A 128 1.81 -4.00 19.00
C GLU A 128 1.09 -4.24 17.66
N ALA A 129 1.63 -3.72 16.55
CA ALA A 129 1.14 -4.01 15.20
C ALA A 129 1.26 -5.50 14.84
N ARG A 130 2.39 -6.14 15.17
CA ARG A 130 2.57 -7.59 14.97
C ARG A 130 1.60 -8.42 15.81
N GLU A 131 1.41 -8.05 17.08
CA GLU A 131 0.50 -8.74 17.98
C GLU A 131 -0.98 -8.57 17.56
N SER A 132 -1.38 -7.36 17.17
CA SER A 132 -2.73 -7.10 16.65
C SER A 132 -3.00 -7.87 15.36
N ARG A 133 -2.05 -7.89 14.41
CA ARG A 133 -2.12 -8.72 13.20
C ARG A 133 -2.27 -10.20 13.55
N LYS A 134 -1.46 -10.72 14.47
CA LYS A 134 -1.56 -12.12 14.91
C LYS A 134 -2.96 -12.42 15.48
N LYS A 135 -3.50 -11.54 16.33
CA LYS A 135 -4.86 -11.68 16.85
C LYS A 135 -5.92 -11.65 15.75
N THR A 136 -5.79 -10.75 14.77
CA THR A 136 -6.72 -10.69 13.61
C THR A 136 -6.66 -11.98 12.79
N LEU A 137 -5.47 -12.53 12.57
CA LEU A 137 -5.29 -13.80 11.85
C LEU A 137 -5.84 -15.00 12.64
N GLU A 138 -5.67 -15.02 13.96
CA GLU A 138 -6.22 -16.06 14.83
C GLU A 138 -7.75 -16.01 14.88
N ALA A 139 -8.33 -14.81 15.00
CA ALA A 139 -9.78 -14.58 15.03
C ALA A 139 -10.46 -14.78 13.67
N MET A 140 -9.70 -14.87 12.58
CA MET A 140 -10.24 -15.06 11.23
C MET A 140 -10.84 -16.47 11.08
N SER A 141 -12.05 -16.55 10.51
CA SER A 141 -12.73 -17.82 10.25
C SER A 141 -11.96 -18.69 9.27
N GLU A 142 -12.06 -20.02 9.40
CA GLU A 142 -11.42 -20.96 8.46
C GLU A 142 -11.85 -20.73 7.01
N GLU A 143 -13.11 -20.39 6.79
CA GLU A 143 -13.64 -20.05 5.46
C GLU A 143 -12.90 -18.86 4.85
N THR A 144 -12.67 -17.81 5.64
CA THR A 144 -11.95 -16.62 5.17
C THR A 144 -10.48 -16.93 4.90
N LYS A 145 -9.84 -17.74 5.77
CA LYS A 145 -8.45 -18.19 5.56
C LYS A 145 -8.31 -18.96 4.24
N LYS A 146 -9.20 -19.93 4.00
CA LYS A 146 -9.25 -20.69 2.74
C LYS A 146 -9.56 -19.80 1.54
N ALA A 147 -10.41 -18.79 1.68
CA ALA A 147 -10.70 -17.86 0.59
C ALA A 147 -9.46 -17.05 0.17
N TYR A 148 -8.65 -16.61 1.13
CA TYR A 148 -7.37 -15.95 0.85
C TYR A 148 -6.35 -16.90 0.20
N GLU A 149 -6.24 -18.16 0.67
CA GLU A 149 -5.32 -19.15 0.09
C GLU A 149 -5.70 -19.57 -1.33
N ASN A 150 -7.01 -19.70 -1.60
CA ASN A 150 -7.53 -20.09 -2.90
C ASN A 150 -7.64 -18.92 -3.89
N MET A 151 -7.31 -17.69 -3.46
CA MET A 151 -7.40 -16.53 -4.31
C MET A 151 -6.44 -16.64 -5.50
N ARG A 152 -6.94 -16.34 -6.70
CA ARG A 152 -6.16 -16.31 -7.95
C ARG A 152 -6.32 -14.97 -8.64
N PHE A 153 -5.25 -14.55 -9.29
CA PHE A 153 -5.17 -13.33 -10.09
C PHE A 153 -4.96 -13.73 -11.54
N TYR A 154 -5.86 -13.29 -12.40
CA TYR A 154 -5.81 -13.52 -13.84
C TYR A 154 -5.55 -12.18 -14.53
N LYS A 155 -4.59 -12.14 -15.45
CA LYS A 155 -4.31 -10.96 -16.26
C LYS A 155 -4.66 -11.26 -17.71
N PHE A 156 -5.67 -10.56 -18.20
CA PHE A 156 -6.16 -10.71 -19.56
C PHE A 156 -5.54 -9.67 -20.48
N TYR A 157 -5.03 -10.12 -21.62
CA TYR A 157 -4.64 -9.29 -22.75
C TYR A 157 -5.69 -9.41 -23.86
N PRO A 158 -5.84 -8.38 -24.71
CA PRO A 158 -6.72 -8.46 -25.87
C PRO A 158 -6.38 -9.67 -26.75
N VAL A 159 -7.41 -10.33 -27.30
CA VAL A 159 -7.23 -11.37 -28.30
C VAL A 159 -6.71 -10.74 -29.58
N GLN A 160 -5.67 -11.34 -30.17
CA GLN A 160 -5.11 -10.85 -31.42
C GLN A 160 -6.10 -11.07 -32.56
N THR A 161 -6.52 -9.97 -33.18
CA THR A 161 -7.27 -9.94 -34.44
C THR A 161 -6.38 -9.41 -35.56
N PRO A 162 -6.71 -9.65 -36.84
CA PRO A 162 -5.92 -9.14 -37.98
C PRO A 162 -5.68 -7.62 -37.95
N ASP A 163 -6.61 -6.87 -37.32
CA ASP A 163 -6.55 -5.41 -37.22
C ASP A 163 -5.82 -4.89 -35.98
N THR A 164 -5.25 -5.78 -35.15
CA THR A 164 -4.55 -5.42 -33.91
C THR A 164 -3.06 -5.73 -33.99
N PRO A 165 -2.20 -4.90 -33.38
CA PRO A 165 -0.77 -5.17 -33.32
C PRO A 165 -0.48 -6.44 -32.52
N ASP A 166 0.62 -7.12 -32.87
CA ASP A 166 1.10 -8.26 -32.10
C ASP A 166 1.60 -7.82 -30.73
N ILE A 167 0.95 -8.34 -29.69
CA ILE A 167 1.26 -8.07 -28.28
C ILE A 167 1.89 -9.28 -27.58
N SER A 168 2.23 -10.35 -28.30
CA SER A 168 2.87 -11.55 -27.74
C SER A 168 4.10 -11.22 -26.89
N ASN A 169 4.93 -10.30 -27.37
CA ASN A 169 6.17 -9.88 -26.71
C ASN A 169 5.98 -8.95 -25.50
N VAL A 170 4.77 -8.41 -25.29
CA VAL A 170 4.49 -7.50 -24.16
C VAL A 170 3.63 -8.15 -23.08
N LYS A 171 3.23 -9.42 -23.26
CA LYS A 171 2.51 -10.17 -22.23
C LYS A 171 3.43 -10.44 -21.04
N ALA A 172 3.21 -9.71 -19.95
CA ALA A 172 3.92 -9.90 -18.69
C ALA A 172 2.95 -10.30 -17.55
N PRO A 173 3.37 -11.20 -16.64
CA PRO A 173 2.59 -11.56 -15.45
C PRO A 173 2.55 -10.45 -14.41
N PHE A 174 3.53 -9.55 -14.41
CA PHE A 174 3.56 -8.42 -13.47
C PHE A 174 2.33 -7.52 -13.65
N ILE A 175 1.59 -7.29 -12.56
CA ILE A 175 0.39 -6.43 -12.53
C ILE A 175 0.81 -5.02 -12.11
N ASN A 176 1.27 -4.88 -10.86
CA ASN A 176 1.87 -3.67 -10.29
C ASN A 176 2.54 -4.01 -8.94
N ARG A 177 3.14 -3.02 -8.26
CA ARG A 177 3.81 -3.19 -6.95
C ARG A 177 2.89 -3.77 -5.88
N TYR A 178 1.59 -3.48 -5.92
CA TYR A 178 0.63 -3.87 -4.90
C TYR A 178 0.06 -5.29 -5.08
N TYR A 179 -0.15 -5.71 -6.33
CA TYR A 179 -0.66 -7.04 -6.66
C TYR A 179 0.44 -8.05 -6.98
N GLY A 180 1.66 -7.57 -7.24
CA GLY A 180 2.78 -8.40 -7.67
C GLY A 180 2.53 -9.00 -9.05
N LYS A 181 2.48 -10.33 -9.13
CA LYS A 181 2.32 -11.09 -10.38
C LYS A 181 0.96 -11.80 -10.42
N ALA A 182 0.36 -11.84 -11.59
CA ALA A 182 -0.76 -12.70 -11.89
C ALA A 182 -0.36 -14.17 -11.75
N HIS A 183 -1.30 -15.00 -11.30
CA HIS A 183 -1.13 -16.45 -11.26
C HIS A 183 -1.23 -17.04 -12.68
N GLU A 184 -2.09 -16.44 -13.51
CA GLU A 184 -2.26 -16.81 -14.91
C GLU A 184 -2.33 -15.58 -15.81
N VAL A 185 -1.73 -15.69 -16.99
CA VAL A 185 -1.77 -14.69 -18.05
C VAL A 185 -2.48 -15.28 -19.25
N LEU A 186 -3.56 -14.63 -19.68
CA LEU A 186 -4.43 -15.06 -20.76
C LEU A 186 -4.39 -14.02 -21.88
#